data_AF-A0A4P9C7Z8-F1
#
_entry.id   AF-A0A4P9C7Z8-F1
#
_cell.length_a   1.000
_cell.length_b   1.000
_cell.length_c   1.000
_cell.angle_alpha   90.00
_cell.angle_beta   90.00
_cell.angle_gamma   90.00
#
_symmetry.space_group_name_H-M   'P 1'
#
loop_
_entity.id
_entity.type
_entity.pdbx_description
1 polymer ?
#
loop_
_entity_poly.entity_id
_entity_poly.type
_entity_poly.pdbx_seq_one_letter_code
_entity_poly.pdbx_strand_id
1 'polypeptide(L)'
;MAFAKSAKRGLALLGSAAMMVGFAAPTFAAQVQTADAGTKTVYVQVDRKVFGGSNDKLIGPVKVTNVPSDAKIIDILKVASNYDAAPADAKPIQYSASTWGTYISAFRDTATPAFDQAAYKAANGYTDAIFDASMIYPSPSDNYLAGSEYSGVSGWMFSVNDETMYGGDQYYNADTTAANIPNDGVIHFEYSINMGADVGLNDVALPTIIKEGDYGPEYDWVNGLVNKTKGDRSYTPETIRATTSSTIAWPSAN
;
A
#
# COMPACT_ATOMS: atom_id res chain seq x y z
N MET A 1 -35.96 -23.84 -29.42
CA MET A 1 -34.64 -23.88 -28.76
C MET A 1 -33.68 -22.99 -29.52
N ALA A 2 -33.45 -21.82 -28.97
CA ALA A 2 -32.35 -20.89 -29.22
C ALA A 2 -32.66 -19.69 -28.33
N PHE A 3 -31.72 -19.23 -27.52
CA PHE A 3 -31.32 -17.82 -27.43
C PHE A 3 -29.99 -17.74 -26.68
N ALA A 4 -29.16 -16.82 -27.17
CA ALA A 4 -27.73 -16.67 -27.01
C ALA A 4 -27.17 -16.72 -25.57
N LYS A 5 -26.04 -17.42 -25.41
CA LYS A 5 -25.01 -17.07 -24.42
C LYS A 5 -24.29 -15.83 -24.92
N SER A 6 -24.75 -14.64 -24.54
CA SER A 6 -23.96 -13.42 -24.71
C SER A 6 -24.16 -12.46 -23.53
N ALA A 7 -23.04 -11.87 -23.11
CA ALA A 7 -22.91 -10.66 -22.30
C ALA A 7 -23.38 -10.69 -20.83
N LYS A 8 -22.47 -11.10 -19.92
CA LYS A 8 -22.29 -10.48 -18.60
C LYS A 8 -20.81 -10.54 -18.17
N ARG A 9 -19.96 -9.79 -18.87
CA ARG A 9 -18.60 -9.40 -18.42
C ARG A 9 -18.48 -7.88 -18.25
N GLY A 10 -19.60 -7.18 -18.18
CA GLY A 10 -19.65 -5.74 -17.97
C GLY A 10 -20.63 -5.44 -16.85
N LEU A 11 -20.25 -4.48 -16.01
CA LEU A 11 -21.03 -3.89 -14.92
C LEU A 11 -20.87 -4.57 -13.55
N ALA A 12 -19.67 -4.47 -12.99
CA ALA A 12 -19.47 -4.25 -11.56
C ALA A 12 -18.82 -2.87 -11.33
N LEU A 13 -19.34 -1.85 -12.03
CA LEU A 13 -19.35 -0.48 -11.52
C LEU A 13 -20.58 -0.38 -10.64
N LEU A 14 -20.47 0.24 -9.47
CA LEU A 14 -21.48 0.42 -8.41
C LEU A 14 -21.31 -0.58 -7.25
N GLY A 15 -20.24 -0.39 -6.50
CA GLY A 15 -20.00 -1.02 -5.21
C GLY A 15 -18.82 -0.43 -4.46
N SER A 16 -18.41 0.80 -4.77
CA SER A 16 -17.40 1.55 -4.01
C SER A 16 -18.01 2.02 -2.69
N ALA A 17 -18.45 1.08 -1.86
CA ALA A 17 -18.64 1.33 -0.44
C ALA A 17 -17.24 1.35 0.16
N ALA A 18 -16.79 2.54 0.54
CA ALA A 18 -15.59 2.78 1.31
C ALA A 18 -15.62 1.88 2.55
N MET A 19 -14.98 0.71 2.49
CA MET A 19 -14.50 0.06 3.70
C MET A 19 -13.23 0.79 4.08
N MET A 20 -13.41 1.92 4.76
CA MET A 20 -12.42 2.40 5.72
C MET A 20 -12.32 1.32 6.79
N VAL A 21 -11.56 0.25 6.51
CA VAL A 21 -11.13 -0.63 7.60
C VAL A 21 -10.00 0.11 8.28
N GLY A 22 -10.38 0.98 9.20
CA GLY A 22 -9.55 1.32 10.33
C GLY A 22 -9.33 0.03 11.10
N PHE A 23 -8.39 -0.78 10.64
CA PHE A 23 -7.80 -1.81 11.47
C PHE A 23 -7.21 -1.09 12.67
N ALA A 24 -7.61 -1.51 13.86
CA ALA A 24 -7.00 -1.05 15.10
C ALA A 24 -5.54 -1.52 15.09
N ALA A 25 -4.68 -0.76 14.41
CA ALA A 25 -3.25 -0.85 14.58
C ALA A 25 -2.98 -0.51 16.06
N PRO A 26 -2.07 -1.23 16.74
CA PRO A 26 -1.58 -0.77 18.03
C PRO A 26 -1.15 0.68 17.88
N THR A 27 -1.69 1.55 18.74
CA THR A 27 -1.37 2.96 18.81
C THR A 27 0.10 3.10 19.19
N PHE A 28 0.97 3.20 18.20
CA PHE A 28 2.26 3.82 18.38
C PHE A 28 2.02 5.27 18.83
N ALA A 29 2.86 5.77 19.72
CA ALA A 29 2.74 7.13 20.21
C ALA A 29 2.94 8.07 19.01
N ALA A 30 1.83 8.52 18.41
CA ALA A 30 1.86 9.47 17.32
C ALA A 30 2.72 10.65 17.74
N GLN A 31 3.76 10.96 16.97
CA GLN A 31 4.48 12.20 17.19
C GLN A 31 3.47 13.34 16.99
N VAL A 32 3.26 14.15 18.03
CA VAL A 32 2.50 15.39 17.92
C VAL A 32 3.28 16.31 16.99
N GLN A 33 2.90 16.32 15.72
CA GLN A 33 3.53 17.15 14.71
C GLN A 33 2.77 18.46 14.60
N THR A 34 3.45 19.57 14.90
CA THR A 34 2.97 20.89 14.51
C THR A 34 3.15 21.06 13.01
N ALA A 35 2.06 21.32 12.30
CA ALA A 35 2.08 21.62 10.88
C ALA A 35 3.04 22.79 10.59
N ASP A 36 3.96 22.58 9.64
CA ASP A 36 4.94 23.58 9.21
C ASP A 36 4.58 24.12 7.82
N ALA A 37 4.65 25.45 7.68
CA ALA A 37 4.35 26.18 6.45
C ALA A 37 5.56 26.32 5.51
N GLY A 38 6.74 25.83 5.90
CA GLY A 38 7.94 25.81 5.10
C GLY A 38 7.97 24.74 4.00
N THR A 39 9.02 24.76 3.17
CA THR A 39 9.31 23.64 2.27
C THR A 39 10.02 22.52 3.02
N LYS A 40 9.80 21.28 2.58
CA LYS A 40 10.35 20.09 3.21
C LYS A 40 11.23 19.29 2.26
N THR A 41 12.15 18.56 2.87
CA THR A 41 12.81 17.42 2.24
C THR A 41 12.11 16.16 2.73
N VAL A 42 11.78 15.25 1.82
CA VAL A 42 11.17 13.95 2.13
C VAL A 42 11.84 12.86 1.31
N TYR A 43 11.67 11.63 1.75
CA TYR A 43 12.19 10.44 1.10
C TYR A 43 11.03 9.51 0.75
N VAL A 44 11.08 8.90 -0.43
CA VAL A 44 10.00 8.05 -0.94
C VAL A 44 10.57 6.70 -1.34
N GLN A 45 9.96 5.63 -0.84
CA GLN A 45 10.17 4.27 -1.32
C GLN A 45 8.83 3.55 -1.46
N VAL A 46 8.71 2.75 -2.52
CA VAL A 46 7.64 1.77 -2.69
C VAL A 46 8.30 0.45 -3.01
N ASP A 47 8.01 -0.57 -2.21
CA ASP A 47 8.59 -1.90 -2.42
C ASP A 47 7.63 -3.03 -2.06
N ARG A 48 7.98 -4.20 -2.59
CA ARG A 48 7.19 -5.42 -2.50
C ARG A 48 8.04 -6.57 -1.97
N LYS A 49 8.84 -6.29 -0.94
CA LYS A 49 9.86 -7.20 -0.40
C LYS A 49 9.37 -8.60 -0.12
N VAL A 50 8.11 -8.73 0.31
CA VAL A 50 7.44 -9.98 0.65
C VAL A 50 7.50 -11.03 -0.48
N PHE A 51 7.61 -10.61 -1.74
CA PHE A 51 7.69 -11.51 -2.89
C PHE A 51 9.11 -12.04 -3.18
N GLY A 52 10.12 -11.59 -2.43
CA GLY A 52 11.52 -12.00 -2.60
C GLY A 52 12.19 -11.47 -3.88
N GLY A 53 13.52 -11.55 -3.93
CA GLY A 53 14.32 -11.31 -5.15
C GLY A 53 15.09 -9.98 -5.22
N SER A 54 15.92 -9.87 -6.26
CA SER A 54 16.51 -8.63 -6.76
C SER A 54 15.45 -7.87 -7.56
N ASN A 55 15.18 -6.60 -7.27
CA ASN A 55 14.08 -5.76 -7.80
C ASN A 55 12.78 -5.80 -6.97
N ASP A 56 12.94 -5.75 -5.65
CA ASP A 56 11.86 -5.55 -4.68
C ASP A 56 11.34 -4.10 -4.67
N LYS A 57 12.20 -3.11 -4.94
CA LYS A 57 11.82 -1.70 -5.00
C LYS A 57 11.18 -1.35 -6.35
N LEU A 58 9.94 -0.87 -6.30
CA LEU A 58 9.19 -0.39 -7.47
C LEU A 58 9.42 1.11 -7.72
N ILE A 59 9.52 1.89 -6.64
CA ILE A 59 9.91 3.30 -6.67
C ILE A 59 10.96 3.52 -5.59
N GLY A 60 12.07 4.18 -5.94
CA GLY A 60 13.05 4.66 -4.97
C GLY A 60 14.05 3.62 -4.43
N PRO A 61 14.84 4.02 -3.41
CA PRO A 61 14.61 5.20 -2.57
C PRO A 61 14.97 6.52 -3.28
N VAL A 62 14.06 7.49 -3.26
CA VAL A 62 14.20 8.83 -3.87
C VAL A 62 14.12 9.90 -2.79
N LYS A 63 15.02 10.87 -2.82
CA LYS A 63 14.92 12.11 -2.02
C LYS A 63 14.24 13.20 -2.84
N VAL A 64 13.13 13.74 -2.33
CA VAL A 64 12.44 14.89 -2.92
C VAL A 64 12.70 16.12 -2.06
N THR A 65 13.24 17.17 -2.65
CA THR A 65 13.59 18.43 -1.97
C THR A 65 12.65 19.56 -2.34
N ASN A 66 12.54 20.57 -1.48
CA ASN A 66 11.71 21.76 -1.69
C ASN A 66 10.21 21.46 -1.86
N VAL A 67 9.70 20.40 -1.22
CA VAL A 67 8.28 20.05 -1.24
C VAL A 67 7.47 21.13 -0.51
N PRO A 68 6.51 21.81 -1.14
CA PRO A 68 5.72 22.84 -0.48
C PRO A 68 4.74 22.21 0.52
N SER A 69 4.40 22.93 1.58
CA SER A 69 3.61 22.40 2.70
C SER A 69 2.21 21.90 2.31
N ASP A 70 1.63 22.43 1.23
CA ASP A 70 0.33 22.06 0.70
C ASP A 70 0.37 20.88 -0.30
N ALA A 71 1.56 20.45 -0.74
CA ALA A 71 1.70 19.27 -1.59
C ALA A 71 1.15 18.04 -0.89
N LYS A 72 0.32 17.27 -1.59
CA LYS A 72 -0.22 16.00 -1.09
C LYS A 72 0.78 14.87 -1.31
N ILE A 73 0.66 13.81 -0.51
CA ILE A 73 1.48 12.61 -0.67
C ILE A 73 1.37 11.99 -2.06
N ILE A 74 0.19 11.99 -2.67
CA ILE A 74 0.03 11.54 -4.06
C ILE A 74 0.87 12.37 -5.04
N ASP A 75 1.01 13.67 -4.82
CA ASP A 75 1.79 14.53 -5.71
C ASP A 75 3.30 14.34 -5.48
N ILE A 76 3.72 14.12 -4.22
CA ILE A 76 5.09 13.71 -3.88
C ILE A 76 5.44 12.39 -4.54
N LEU A 77 4.54 11.39 -4.50
CA LEU A 77 4.71 10.11 -5.18
C LEU A 77 4.83 10.28 -6.70
N LYS A 78 3.99 11.13 -7.32
CA LYS A 78 4.09 11.43 -8.76
C LYS A 78 5.45 12.00 -9.13
N VAL A 79 5.96 12.95 -8.34
CA VAL A 79 7.30 13.53 -8.55
C VAL A 79 8.39 12.47 -8.38
N ALA A 80 8.36 11.71 -7.27
CA ALA A 80 9.35 10.68 -6.98
C ALA A 80 9.41 9.56 -8.04
N SER A 81 8.26 9.26 -8.64
CA SER A 81 8.09 8.20 -9.64
C SER A 81 8.25 8.68 -11.10
N ASN A 82 8.48 9.99 -11.31
CA ASN A 82 8.47 10.61 -12.64
C ASN A 82 7.17 10.35 -13.43
N TYR A 83 6.04 10.38 -12.72
CA TYR A 83 4.72 10.00 -13.23
C TYR A 83 4.32 10.75 -14.50
N ASP A 84 4.51 12.07 -14.55
CA ASP A 84 4.04 12.89 -15.68
C ASP A 84 4.82 12.60 -16.97
N ALA A 85 6.10 12.29 -16.86
CA ALA A 85 6.94 11.93 -18.01
C ALA A 85 6.74 10.47 -18.47
N ALA A 86 6.14 9.60 -17.64
CA ALA A 86 5.87 8.22 -18.03
C ALA A 86 4.77 8.14 -19.11
N PRO A 87 4.86 7.21 -20.08
CA PRO A 87 3.81 7.00 -21.08
C PRO A 87 2.47 6.63 -20.42
N ALA A 88 1.36 6.93 -21.11
CA ALA A 88 0.02 6.78 -20.56
C ALA A 88 -0.35 5.33 -20.18
N ASP A 89 0.17 4.35 -20.92
CA ASP A 89 0.01 2.90 -20.70
C ASP A 89 1.04 2.33 -19.72
N ALA A 90 1.90 3.19 -19.17
CA ALA A 90 3.12 2.83 -18.47
C ALA A 90 3.29 3.63 -17.17
N LYS A 91 2.21 4.24 -16.66
CA LYS A 91 2.23 5.04 -15.44
C LYS A 91 2.73 4.23 -14.25
N PRO A 92 3.57 4.79 -13.38
CA PRO A 92 4.13 4.04 -12.25
C PRO A 92 3.10 3.77 -11.14
N ILE A 93 1.99 4.51 -11.11
CA ILE A 93 1.00 4.49 -10.04
C ILE A 93 -0.39 4.45 -10.70
N GLN A 94 -1.28 3.58 -10.22
CA GLN A 94 -2.71 3.68 -10.50
C GLN A 94 -3.40 4.27 -9.29
N TYR A 95 -4.21 5.30 -9.51
CA TYR A 95 -4.98 5.94 -8.46
C TYR A 95 -6.29 6.48 -9.03
N SER A 96 -7.27 6.69 -8.16
CA SER A 96 -8.55 7.30 -8.50
C SER A 96 -8.90 8.36 -7.46
N ALA A 97 -9.45 9.48 -7.91
CA ALA A 97 -10.01 10.49 -7.04
C ALA A 97 -11.51 10.25 -6.88
N SER A 98 -11.99 10.33 -5.64
CA SER A 98 -13.41 10.23 -5.30
C SER A 98 -13.82 11.37 -4.38
N THR A 99 -15.11 11.44 -4.05
CA THR A 99 -15.64 12.36 -3.02
C THR A 99 -15.08 12.08 -1.63
N TRP A 100 -14.54 10.87 -1.40
CA TRP A 100 -13.99 10.43 -0.11
C TRP A 100 -12.47 10.59 -0.02
N GLY A 101 -11.85 11.08 -1.10
CA GLY A 101 -10.41 11.25 -1.21
C GLY A 101 -9.80 10.47 -2.36
N THR A 102 -8.48 10.53 -2.42
CA THR A 102 -7.62 9.88 -3.39
C THR A 102 -7.26 8.48 -2.91
N TYR A 103 -7.52 7.49 -3.74
CA TYR A 103 -7.21 6.08 -3.48
C TYR A 103 -6.13 5.60 -4.45
N ILE A 104 -5.05 5.01 -3.93
CA ILE A 104 -3.96 4.40 -4.72
C ILE A 104 -4.25 2.91 -4.86
N SER A 105 -4.60 2.47 -6.06
CA SER A 105 -5.05 1.09 -6.30
C SER A 105 -3.91 0.13 -6.62
N ALA A 106 -2.84 0.60 -7.24
CA ALA A 106 -1.72 -0.25 -7.63
C ALA A 106 -0.44 0.54 -7.90
N PHE A 107 0.70 -0.17 -7.84
CA PHE A 107 1.97 0.30 -8.36
C PHE A 107 2.41 -0.58 -9.52
N ARG A 108 3.11 0.03 -10.48
CA ARG A 108 3.60 -0.68 -11.65
C ARG A 108 4.68 -1.66 -11.23
N ASP A 109 4.50 -2.90 -11.64
CA ASP A 109 5.41 -4.00 -11.39
C ASP A 109 5.53 -4.85 -12.66
N THR A 110 6.61 -4.61 -13.40
CA THR A 110 6.92 -5.36 -14.63
C THR A 110 7.72 -6.63 -14.37
N ALA A 111 8.18 -6.83 -13.13
CA ALA A 111 8.99 -7.96 -12.76
C ALA A 111 8.07 -8.98 -12.10
N THR A 112 7.39 -9.81 -12.90
CA THR A 112 6.57 -10.91 -12.36
C THR A 112 7.42 -11.74 -11.39
N PRO A 113 7.19 -11.65 -10.08
CA PRO A 113 7.94 -12.45 -9.14
C PRO A 113 7.40 -13.89 -9.28
N ALA A 114 8.30 -14.87 -9.25
CA ALA A 114 7.89 -16.25 -8.98
C ALA A 114 7.56 -16.34 -7.49
N PHE A 115 6.39 -15.82 -7.09
CA PHE A 115 5.96 -15.92 -5.70
C PHE A 115 5.41 -17.32 -5.44
N ASP A 116 6.16 -18.10 -4.67
CA ASP A 116 5.69 -19.39 -4.19
C ASP A 116 4.83 -19.19 -2.93
N GLN A 117 3.53 -19.01 -3.17
CA GLN A 117 2.52 -18.85 -2.13
C GLN A 117 2.49 -20.04 -1.17
N ALA A 118 2.73 -21.27 -1.66
CA ALA A 118 2.71 -22.47 -0.84
C ALA A 118 3.92 -22.52 0.09
N ALA A 119 5.11 -22.20 -0.42
CA ALA A 119 6.33 -22.09 0.39
C ALA A 119 6.21 -20.95 1.41
N TYR A 120 5.70 -19.78 1.02
CA TYR A 120 5.49 -18.66 1.93
C TYR A 120 4.52 -19.00 3.07
N LYS A 121 3.39 -19.65 2.73
CA LYS A 121 2.41 -20.15 3.71
C LYS A 121 3.04 -21.13 4.69
N ALA A 122 3.81 -22.10 4.18
CA ALA A 122 4.47 -23.12 5.00
C ALA A 122 5.54 -22.53 5.93
N ALA A 123 6.37 -21.62 5.43
CA ALA A 123 7.45 -20.99 6.20
C ALA A 123 6.93 -20.14 7.36
N ASN A 124 5.75 -19.54 7.21
CA ASN A 124 5.18 -18.63 8.20
C ASN A 124 4.03 -19.23 9.03
N GLY A 125 3.70 -20.51 8.79
CA GLY A 125 2.64 -21.23 9.51
C GLY A 125 1.29 -20.53 9.37
N TYR A 126 0.89 -20.19 8.16
CA TYR A 126 -0.42 -19.59 7.87
C TYR A 126 -1.46 -20.64 7.48
N THR A 127 -2.73 -20.35 7.75
CA THR A 127 -3.87 -21.18 7.35
C THR A 127 -4.29 -20.92 5.91
N ASP A 128 -4.96 -21.88 5.28
CA ASP A 128 -5.43 -21.76 3.90
C ASP A 128 -6.37 -20.56 3.67
N ALA A 129 -7.16 -20.18 4.68
CA ALA A 129 -8.03 -19.01 4.64
C ALA A 129 -7.26 -17.72 4.25
N ILE A 130 -6.08 -17.49 4.84
CA ILE A 130 -5.29 -16.27 4.62
C ILE A 130 -4.80 -16.19 3.16
N PHE A 131 -4.71 -17.33 2.47
CA PHE A 131 -4.11 -17.47 1.14
C PHE A 131 -5.10 -17.94 0.08
N ASP A 132 -6.40 -17.75 0.28
CA ASP A 132 -7.38 -18.09 -0.75
C ASP A 132 -7.07 -17.31 -2.05
N ALA A 133 -6.74 -18.05 -3.10
CA ALA A 133 -6.29 -17.51 -4.38
C ALA A 133 -7.39 -16.73 -5.13
N SER A 134 -8.65 -16.82 -4.70
CA SER A 134 -9.72 -15.95 -5.18
C SER A 134 -9.69 -14.55 -4.54
N MET A 135 -8.95 -14.40 -3.43
CA MET A 135 -8.89 -13.18 -2.61
C MET A 135 -7.52 -12.49 -2.65
N ILE A 136 -6.45 -13.17 -3.08
CA ILE A 136 -5.11 -12.62 -3.31
C ILE A 136 -4.81 -12.66 -4.82
N TYR A 137 -4.89 -11.51 -5.49
CA TYR A 137 -4.60 -11.40 -6.92
C TYR A 137 -3.39 -10.50 -7.20
N PRO A 138 -2.15 -11.02 -7.19
CA PRO A 138 -1.10 -10.46 -8.03
C PRO A 138 -1.44 -10.85 -9.48
N SER A 139 -2.42 -10.20 -10.10
CA SER A 139 -2.75 -10.53 -11.49
C SER A 139 -1.60 -10.08 -12.40
N PRO A 140 -0.96 -11.01 -13.14
CA PRO A 140 0.12 -10.66 -14.08
C PRO A 140 -0.41 -10.02 -15.36
N SER A 141 -1.73 -9.93 -15.56
CA SER A 141 -2.29 -9.13 -16.64
C SER A 141 -2.25 -7.65 -16.22
N ASP A 142 -1.40 -6.87 -16.88
CA ASP A 142 -1.32 -5.40 -16.90
C ASP A 142 -0.06 -4.77 -16.28
N ASN A 143 0.88 -5.57 -15.75
CA ASN A 143 2.12 -5.07 -15.11
C ASN A 143 1.88 -4.16 -13.90
N TYR A 144 0.83 -4.43 -13.12
CA TYR A 144 0.55 -3.70 -11.89
C TYR A 144 0.30 -4.68 -10.75
N LEU A 145 0.88 -4.36 -9.61
CA LEU A 145 0.62 -5.03 -8.35
C LEU A 145 -0.45 -4.24 -7.60
N ALA A 146 -1.69 -4.72 -7.66
CA ALA A 146 -2.84 -4.10 -7.03
C ALA A 146 -2.95 -4.46 -5.54
N GLY A 147 -3.57 -3.57 -4.77
CA GLY A 147 -4.04 -3.92 -3.43
C GLY A 147 -5.15 -4.95 -3.52
N SER A 148 -5.04 -6.08 -2.80
CA SER A 148 -6.09 -7.10 -2.77
C SER A 148 -7.11 -6.79 -1.66
N GLU A 149 -7.75 -5.63 -1.79
CA GLU A 149 -8.63 -5.08 -0.76
C GLU A 149 -9.87 -5.93 -0.45
N TYR A 150 -10.30 -6.80 -1.38
CA TYR A 150 -11.45 -7.68 -1.15
C TYR A 150 -11.20 -8.66 0.02
N SER A 151 -9.93 -8.94 0.33
CA SER A 151 -9.52 -9.75 1.47
C SER A 151 -9.39 -8.91 2.75
N GLY A 152 -9.01 -7.63 2.68
CA GLY A 152 -8.58 -6.87 3.85
C GLY A 152 -7.35 -7.45 4.57
N VAL A 153 -6.73 -8.49 4.02
CA VAL A 153 -5.58 -9.19 4.61
C VAL A 153 -4.28 -8.89 3.86
N SER A 154 -4.35 -8.68 2.55
CA SER A 154 -3.19 -8.33 1.72
C SER A 154 -3.39 -7.00 0.98
N GLY A 155 -2.30 -6.25 0.81
CA GLY A 155 -2.33 -4.96 0.13
C GLY A 155 -1.15 -4.07 0.46
N TRP A 156 -1.25 -2.83 0.00
CA TRP A 156 -0.25 -1.80 0.22
C TRP A 156 -0.41 -1.19 1.61
N MET A 157 0.61 -1.39 2.45
CA MET A 157 0.73 -0.70 3.72
C MET A 157 1.40 0.64 3.50
N PHE A 158 0.91 1.67 4.17
CA PHE A 158 1.43 3.01 4.04
C PHE A 158 1.85 3.56 5.41
N SER A 159 3.06 4.10 5.48
CA SER A 159 3.58 4.75 6.68
C SER A 159 4.45 5.97 6.35
N VAL A 160 4.61 6.84 7.35
CA VAL A 160 5.60 7.91 7.37
C VAL A 160 6.50 7.71 8.59
N ASN A 161 7.80 7.51 8.38
CA ASN A 161 8.74 7.13 9.44
C ASN A 161 8.24 5.92 10.27
N ASP A 162 7.71 4.91 9.61
CA ASP A 162 7.10 3.70 10.19
C ASP A 162 5.82 3.93 11.01
N GLU A 163 5.30 5.16 11.03
CA GLU A 163 4.03 5.52 11.68
C GLU A 163 2.89 5.57 10.65
N THR A 164 1.73 4.98 10.98
CA THR A 164 0.54 5.02 10.11
C THR A 164 -0.37 6.21 10.41
N MET A 165 -0.11 6.93 11.50
CA MET A 165 -0.90 8.07 11.97
C MET A 165 -0.05 9.33 12.24
N TYR A 166 -0.70 10.49 12.17
CA TYR A 166 -0.21 11.78 12.64
C TYR A 166 -1.23 12.46 13.55
N GLY A 167 -0.75 13.38 14.39
CA GLY A 167 -1.62 14.23 15.20
C GLY A 167 -2.50 13.49 16.22
N GLY A 168 -2.14 12.27 16.60
CA GLY A 168 -2.85 11.47 17.60
C GLY A 168 -3.83 10.46 17.00
N ASP A 169 -4.69 10.90 16.07
CA ASP A 169 -5.84 10.10 15.61
C ASP A 169 -6.08 10.14 14.09
N GLN A 170 -5.18 10.75 13.30
CA GLN A 170 -5.37 10.88 11.84
C GLN A 170 -4.47 9.92 11.10
N TYR A 171 -5.04 9.02 10.30
CA TYR A 171 -4.26 8.16 9.42
C TYR A 171 -3.64 8.98 8.30
N TYR A 172 -2.37 8.70 8.00
CA TYR A 172 -1.80 9.16 6.75
C TYR A 172 -2.56 8.53 5.58
N ASN A 173 -2.84 9.34 4.57
CA ASN A 173 -3.44 8.90 3.31
C ASN A 173 -2.85 9.69 2.13
N ALA A 174 -3.27 9.35 0.91
CA ALA A 174 -2.77 9.99 -0.31
C ALA A 174 -3.04 11.50 -0.39
N ASP A 175 -4.06 12.00 0.32
CA ASP A 175 -4.41 13.42 0.41
C ASP A 175 -3.75 14.16 1.58
N THR A 176 -3.01 13.46 2.43
CA THR A 176 -2.28 14.10 3.54
C THR A 176 -1.25 15.06 2.96
N THR A 177 -1.20 16.27 3.50
CA THR A 177 -0.31 17.31 3.01
C THR A 177 1.08 17.20 3.64
N ALA A 178 2.08 17.71 2.95
CA ALA A 178 3.46 17.74 3.43
C ALA A 178 3.60 18.49 4.75
N ALA A 179 2.71 19.44 5.06
CA ALA A 179 2.64 20.11 6.36
C ALA A 179 2.63 19.13 7.54
N ASN A 180 2.03 17.95 7.37
CA ASN A 180 1.89 16.89 8.38
C ASN A 180 2.97 15.79 8.27
N ILE A 181 4.04 16.00 7.48
CA ILE A 181 5.17 15.08 7.34
C ILE A 181 6.40 15.73 7.99
N PRO A 182 7.20 15.05 8.82
CA PRO A 182 8.43 15.65 9.34
C PRO A 182 9.40 16.04 8.22
N ASN A 183 10.22 17.07 8.43
CA ASN A 183 11.37 17.27 7.54
C ASN A 183 12.30 16.05 7.63
N ASP A 184 12.84 15.63 6.49
CA ASP A 184 13.55 14.36 6.29
C ASP A 184 12.69 13.10 6.58
N GLY A 185 11.36 13.27 6.56
CA GLY A 185 10.39 12.19 6.72
C GLY A 185 10.43 11.21 5.55
N VAL A 186 10.22 9.93 5.86
CA VAL A 186 10.24 8.83 4.89
C VAL A 186 8.81 8.36 4.65
N ILE A 187 8.29 8.60 3.46
CA ILE A 187 7.02 8.08 2.93
C ILE A 187 7.31 6.68 2.37
N HIS A 188 6.70 5.66 2.97
CA HIS A 188 7.00 4.27 2.63
C HIS A 188 5.73 3.48 2.33
N PHE A 189 5.71 2.84 1.16
CA PHE A 189 4.68 1.88 0.79
C PHE A 189 5.28 0.48 0.69
N GLU A 190 4.72 -0.46 1.43
CA GLU A 190 5.19 -1.84 1.50
C GLU A 190 4.05 -2.79 1.17
N TYR A 191 4.27 -3.72 0.23
CA TYR A 191 3.29 -4.77 0.00
C TYR A 191 3.32 -5.79 1.13
N SER A 192 2.18 -6.00 1.76
CA SER A 192 1.97 -6.98 2.81
C SER A 192 0.97 -8.04 2.35
N ILE A 193 1.18 -9.27 2.79
CA ILE A 193 0.26 -10.39 2.59
C ILE A 193 -0.55 -10.68 3.87
N ASN A 194 -0.26 -10.00 5.00
CA ASN A 194 -0.86 -10.29 6.30
C ASN A 194 -1.11 -9.03 7.17
N MET A 195 -1.63 -7.96 6.59
CA MET A 195 -1.98 -6.70 7.27
C MET A 195 -0.82 -5.99 7.98
N GLY A 196 0.40 -6.13 7.48
CA GLY A 196 1.57 -5.40 7.95
C GLY A 196 2.47 -6.19 8.89
N ALA A 197 2.06 -7.37 9.36
CA ALA A 197 2.89 -8.16 10.26
C ALA A 197 4.14 -8.73 9.57
N ASP A 198 4.07 -9.09 8.29
CA ASP A 198 5.20 -9.63 7.52
C ASP A 198 6.23 -8.57 7.14
N VAL A 199 5.83 -7.31 7.07
CA VAL A 199 6.71 -6.16 6.84
C VAL A 199 7.11 -5.45 8.14
N GLY A 200 6.68 -5.96 9.29
CA GLY A 200 7.12 -5.46 10.60
C GLY A 200 6.43 -4.17 11.07
N LEU A 201 5.27 -3.82 10.51
CA LEU A 201 4.51 -2.62 10.90
C LEU A 201 3.76 -2.81 12.22
N ASN A 202 2.99 -3.88 12.34
CA ASN A 202 2.11 -4.07 13.49
C ASN A 202 1.80 -5.54 13.77
N ASP A 203 1.50 -5.84 15.04
CA ASP A 203 0.87 -7.10 15.41
C ASP A 203 -0.56 -7.12 14.85
N VAL A 204 -1.03 -8.30 14.45
CA VAL A 204 -2.33 -8.47 13.77
C VAL A 204 -3.05 -9.71 14.28
N ALA A 205 -4.37 -9.70 14.15
CA ALA A 205 -5.20 -10.89 14.28
C ALA A 205 -5.74 -11.26 12.89
N LEU A 206 -5.28 -12.38 12.35
CA LEU A 206 -5.64 -12.84 11.00
C LEU A 206 -6.76 -13.87 11.03
N PRO A 207 -7.70 -13.82 10.08
CA PRO A 207 -8.78 -14.80 10.01
C PRO A 207 -8.27 -16.17 9.58
N THR A 208 -8.74 -17.22 10.24
CA THR A 208 -8.43 -18.62 9.93
C THR A 208 -9.58 -19.34 9.24
N ILE A 209 -10.71 -18.66 9.05
CA ILE A 209 -11.95 -19.22 8.52
C ILE A 209 -12.47 -18.28 7.42
N ILE A 210 -12.85 -18.88 6.28
CA ILE A 210 -13.67 -18.23 5.25
C ILE A 210 -15.08 -18.79 5.38
N LYS A 211 -16.07 -17.91 5.29
CA LYS A 211 -17.49 -18.25 5.30
C LYS A 211 -18.15 -17.71 4.02
N GLU A 212 -19.31 -18.24 3.69
CA GLU A 212 -20.16 -17.62 2.66
C GLU A 212 -20.80 -16.36 3.25
N GLY A 213 -20.58 -15.22 2.60
CA GLY A 213 -21.20 -13.94 2.90
C GLY A 213 -22.24 -13.53 1.86
N ASP A 214 -22.80 -12.33 2.01
CA ASP A 214 -23.88 -11.83 1.15
C ASP A 214 -23.40 -11.52 -0.28
N TYR A 215 -22.09 -11.35 -0.47
CA TYR A 215 -21.45 -11.02 -1.75
C TYR A 215 -20.41 -12.06 -2.21
N GLY A 216 -20.40 -13.24 -1.59
CA GLY A 216 -19.45 -14.33 -1.86
C GLY A 216 -18.61 -14.68 -0.64
N PRO A 217 -17.48 -15.40 -0.82
CA PRO A 217 -16.60 -15.77 0.28
C PRO A 217 -16.06 -14.55 1.04
N GLU A 218 -16.19 -14.55 2.36
CA GLU A 218 -15.76 -13.49 3.28
C GLU A 218 -14.99 -14.08 4.46
N TYR A 219 -14.11 -13.27 5.08
CA TYR A 219 -13.42 -13.68 6.29
C TYR A 219 -14.33 -13.67 7.53
N ASP A 220 -14.22 -14.72 8.34
CA ASP A 220 -14.81 -14.72 9.67
C ASP A 220 -13.86 -14.05 10.68
N TRP A 221 -14.02 -12.74 10.81
CA TRP A 221 -13.28 -11.91 11.77
C TRP A 221 -13.68 -12.12 13.25
N VAL A 222 -14.63 -13.01 13.53
CA VAL A 222 -15.19 -13.20 14.89
C VAL A 222 -14.80 -14.56 15.45
N ASN A 223 -14.95 -15.63 14.67
CA ASN A 223 -14.91 -17.00 15.21
C ASN A 223 -13.60 -17.76 14.97
N GLY A 224 -12.67 -17.19 14.21
CA GLY A 224 -11.39 -17.84 13.93
C GLY A 224 -10.30 -16.83 13.65
N LEU A 225 -9.59 -16.42 14.71
CA LEU A 225 -8.46 -15.51 14.60
C LEU A 225 -7.18 -16.17 15.09
N VAL A 226 -6.08 -15.94 14.38
CA VAL A 226 -4.72 -16.25 14.84
C VAL A 226 -3.94 -14.95 14.99
N ASN A 227 -3.35 -14.76 16.17
CA ASN A 227 -2.49 -13.62 16.41
C ASN A 227 -1.12 -13.85 15.74
N LYS A 228 -0.65 -12.86 15.02
CA LYS A 228 0.69 -12.81 14.45
C LYS A 228 1.40 -11.58 14.97
N THR A 229 2.57 -11.81 15.55
CA THR A 229 3.49 -10.75 15.93
C THR A 229 4.14 -10.20 14.68
N LYS A 230 4.40 -8.89 14.68
CA LYS A 230 5.17 -8.23 13.63
C LYS A 230 6.56 -8.86 13.51
N GLY A 231 6.98 -9.08 12.27
CA GLY A 231 8.33 -9.47 11.90
C GLY A 231 9.29 -8.28 11.94
N ASP A 232 10.51 -8.53 11.46
CA ASP A 232 11.52 -7.49 11.31
C ASP A 232 11.26 -6.65 10.06
N ARG A 233 11.46 -5.34 10.18
CA ARG A 233 11.42 -4.44 9.02
C ARG A 233 12.62 -4.70 8.12
N SER A 234 12.36 -4.95 6.84
CA SER A 234 13.43 -5.07 5.84
C SER A 234 14.06 -3.74 5.49
N TYR A 235 13.27 -2.67 5.55
CA TYR A 235 13.69 -1.30 5.32
C TYR A 235 13.24 -0.43 6.49
N THR A 236 14.18 0.24 7.13
CA THR A 236 13.93 1.28 8.13
C THR A 236 14.10 2.67 7.50
N PRO A 237 13.52 3.73 8.09
CA PRO A 237 13.70 5.10 7.64
C PRO A 237 15.18 5.49 7.49
N GLU A 238 16.05 5.04 8.40
CA GLU A 238 17.51 5.25 8.34
C GLU A 238 18.12 4.58 7.11
N THR A 239 17.76 3.32 6.84
CA THR A 239 18.29 2.59 5.68
C THR A 239 17.81 3.19 4.36
N ILE A 240 16.55 3.65 4.29
CA ILE A 240 15.98 4.30 3.10
C ILE A 240 16.71 5.63 2.83
N ARG A 241 16.92 6.45 3.87
CA ARG A 241 17.71 7.68 3.76
C ARG A 241 19.15 7.41 3.33
N ALA A 242 19.80 6.40 3.92
CA ALA A 242 21.19 6.07 3.64
C ALA A 242 21.41 5.45 2.25
N THR A 243 20.41 4.74 1.71
CA THR A 243 20.51 4.05 0.40
C THR A 243 19.87 4.83 -0.74
N THR A 244 19.46 6.08 -0.49
CA THR A 244 18.87 6.95 -1.51
C THR A 244 19.76 7.02 -2.74
N SER A 245 19.20 6.61 -3.89
CA SER A 245 19.92 6.52 -5.16
C SER A 245 19.69 7.72 -6.07
N SER A 246 18.67 8.53 -5.79
CA SER A 246 18.34 9.71 -6.60
C SER A 246 17.81 10.86 -5.75
N THR A 247 18.09 12.09 -6.20
CA THR A 247 17.54 13.32 -5.62
C THR A 247 16.81 14.10 -6.70
N ILE A 248 15.58 14.51 -6.40
CA ILE A 248 14.71 15.29 -7.28
C ILE A 248 14.31 16.56 -6.54
N ALA A 249 14.35 17.70 -7.21
CA ALA A 249 13.76 18.93 -6.69
C ALA A 249 12.28 18.99 -7.08
N TRP A 250 11.43 19.45 -6.16
CA TRP A 250 10.04 19.74 -6.47
C TRP A 250 9.95 20.66 -7.69
N PRO A 251 9.13 20.34 -8.70
CA PRO A 251 9.01 21.18 -9.88
C PRO A 251 8.47 22.56 -9.48
N SER A 252 9.14 23.62 -9.92
CA SER A 252 8.60 24.97 -9.79
C SER A 252 7.27 25.04 -10.52
N ALA A 253 6.26 25.70 -9.91
CA ALA A 253 5.05 26.04 -10.64
C ALA A 253 5.45 26.88 -11.88
N ASN A 254 5.16 26.36 -13.08
CA ASN A 254 5.24 27.12 -14.31
C ASN A 254 4.06 28.08 -14.43
#